data_AF-A0A965PGW1-F1
#
_entry.id   AF-A0A965PGW1-F1
#
_cell.length_a   1.000
_cell.length_b   1.000
_cell.length_c   1.000
_cell.angle_alpha   90.00
_cell.angle_beta   90.00
_cell.angle_gamma   90.00
#
_symmetry.space_group_name_H-M   'P 1'
#
loop_
_entity.id
_entity.type
_entity.pdbx_description
1 polymer ?
#
loop_
_entity_poly.entity_id
_entity_poly.type
_entity_poly.pdbx_seq_one_letter_code
_entity_poly.pdbx_strand_id
1 'polypeptide(L)'
;MKPQGNASGTGTHTLQSANTNSNRTATLPDADATLGFLNVPVSSTTSTIATSDVGKVISLSAGITIPNSTFAAGDVVSLYNNTSGNLTITTLNQIATAYVAGINTNRGGASGSNLTLATRGVATVLFISATECVITGNVS
;
A
#
# COMPACT_ATOMS: atom_id res chain seq x y z
N MET A 1 10.18 20.76 -23.70
CA MET A 1 10.51 21.08 -22.30
C MET A 1 11.99 20.80 -22.13
N LYS A 2 12.80 21.79 -21.71
CA LYS A 2 14.23 21.57 -21.46
C LYS A 2 14.37 20.96 -20.07
N PRO A 3 15.09 19.85 -19.88
CA PRO A 3 15.49 19.43 -18.54
C PRO A 3 16.32 20.55 -17.91
N GLN A 4 15.84 21.13 -16.81
CA GLN A 4 16.60 22.08 -16.01
C GLN A 4 17.12 21.32 -14.78
N GLY A 5 18.44 21.16 -14.67
CA GLY A 5 19.07 20.59 -13.49
C GLY A 5 19.54 21.71 -12.57
N ASN A 6 19.05 21.74 -11.32
CA ASN A 6 19.57 22.63 -10.29
C ASN A 6 20.45 21.82 -9.33
N ALA A 7 21.75 21.79 -9.59
CA ALA A 7 22.72 21.11 -8.72
C ALA A 7 23.31 22.12 -7.73
N SER A 8 22.91 22.06 -6.46
CA SER A 8 23.54 22.84 -5.39
C SER A 8 24.67 22.03 -4.74
N GLY A 9 25.88 22.10 -5.30
CA GLY A 9 27.06 21.40 -4.76
C GLY A 9 28.07 20.99 -5.83
N THR A 10 29.11 20.26 -5.43
CA THR A 10 30.18 19.75 -6.33
C THR A 10 29.87 18.39 -6.96
N GLY A 11 28.70 17.80 -6.67
CA GLY A 11 28.28 16.49 -7.17
C GLY A 11 27.67 16.53 -8.58
N THR A 12 27.63 15.38 -9.24
CA THR A 12 26.97 15.20 -10.54
C THR A 12 25.65 14.43 -10.38
N HIS A 13 24.58 14.87 -11.05
CA HIS A 13 23.35 14.10 -11.19
C HIS A 13 23.36 13.39 -12.56
N THR A 14 23.34 12.06 -12.58
CA THR A 14 23.37 11.25 -13.80
C THR A 14 22.01 10.61 -14.07
N LEU A 15 21.42 10.92 -15.22
CA LEU A 15 20.27 10.19 -15.76
C LEU A 15 20.78 9.41 -16.98
N GLN A 16 21.17 8.15 -16.77
CA GLN A 16 21.72 7.30 -17.83
C GLN A 16 20.78 6.12 -18.12
N SER A 17 20.43 5.90 -19.38
CA SER A 17 19.79 4.65 -19.81
C SER A 17 20.85 3.54 -19.92
N ALA A 18 20.50 2.32 -19.50
CA ALA A 18 21.42 1.17 -19.53
C ALA A 18 21.78 0.68 -20.96
N ASN A 19 21.07 1.15 -21.99
CA ASN A 19 21.22 0.74 -23.38
C ASN A 19 20.88 1.92 -24.30
N THR A 20 21.77 2.27 -25.24
CA THR A 20 21.60 3.33 -26.24
C THR A 20 20.71 2.95 -27.44
N ASN A 21 20.34 1.67 -27.59
CA ASN A 21 19.46 1.15 -28.64
C ASN A 21 17.99 1.01 -28.22
N SER A 22 17.52 1.77 -27.24
CA SER A 22 16.10 1.72 -26.84
C SER A 22 15.59 3.08 -26.38
N ASN A 23 14.40 3.43 -26.85
CA ASN A 23 13.64 4.55 -26.28
C ASN A 23 13.17 4.12 -24.88
N ARG A 24 13.59 4.85 -23.83
CA ARG A 24 13.10 4.66 -22.47
C ARG A 24 12.31 5.88 -22.04
N THR A 25 11.03 5.68 -21.71
CA THR A 25 10.18 6.70 -21.10
C THR A 25 10.23 6.54 -19.59
N ALA A 26 10.72 7.55 -18.88
CA ALA A 26 10.62 7.64 -17.42
C ALA A 26 9.58 8.70 -17.09
N THR A 27 8.44 8.27 -16.55
CA THR A 27 7.39 9.18 -16.09
C THR A 27 7.70 9.57 -14.65
N LEU A 28 7.95 10.87 -14.44
CA LEU A 28 8.09 11.46 -13.10
C LEU A 28 6.73 12.04 -12.69
N PRO A 29 6.43 12.15 -11.39
CA PRO A 29 5.26 12.88 -10.92
C PRO A 29 5.28 14.33 -11.41
N ASP A 30 4.10 14.93 -11.57
CA ASP A 30 3.89 16.30 -12.05
C ASP A 30 4.03 17.36 -10.94
N ALA A 31 4.78 17.04 -9.88
CA ALA A 31 5.01 17.86 -8.70
C ALA A 31 6.43 17.67 -8.16
N ASP A 32 6.85 18.57 -7.28
CA ASP A 32 8.11 18.42 -6.52
C ASP A 32 8.06 17.11 -5.70
N ALA A 33 8.93 16.15 -6.03
CA ALA A 33 8.95 14.85 -5.39
C ALA A 33 10.37 14.33 -5.20
N THR A 34 10.63 13.73 -4.04
CA THR A 34 11.84 12.92 -3.81
C THR A 34 11.73 11.63 -4.61
N LEU A 35 12.64 11.42 -5.55
CA LEU A 35 12.66 10.19 -6.35
C LEU A 35 13.26 9.05 -5.54
N GLY A 36 12.39 8.09 -5.19
CA GLY A 36 12.72 6.94 -4.36
C GLY A 36 12.33 7.15 -2.89
N PHE A 37 11.97 6.06 -2.23
CA PHE A 37 11.80 6.00 -0.80
C PHE A 37 12.88 5.08 -0.22
N LEU A 38 13.82 5.63 0.56
CA LEU A 38 14.74 4.77 1.32
C LEU A 38 14.01 4.08 2.49
N ASN A 39 12.84 4.61 2.88
CA ASN A 39 12.00 4.15 3.99
C ASN A 39 10.52 4.13 3.57
N VAL A 40 9.71 3.19 4.07
CA VAL A 40 8.27 3.15 3.75
C VAL A 40 7.58 4.42 4.27
N PRO A 41 6.90 5.22 3.42
CA PRO A 41 6.21 6.42 3.87
C PRO A 41 5.05 6.07 4.80
N VAL A 42 4.78 6.92 5.79
CA VAL A 42 3.67 6.74 6.73
C VAL A 42 2.47 7.55 6.24
N SER A 43 1.30 6.92 6.16
CA SER A 43 0.02 7.55 5.90
C SER A 43 -0.76 7.77 7.21
N SER A 44 -1.54 8.86 7.25
CA SER A 44 -2.41 9.25 8.35
C SER A 44 -3.88 8.86 8.15
N THR A 45 -4.18 7.99 7.17
CA THR A 45 -5.53 7.46 6.93
C THR A 45 -6.06 6.71 8.15
N THR A 46 -7.31 6.97 8.55
CA THR A 46 -7.88 6.41 9.80
C THR A 46 -9.11 5.52 9.61
N SER A 47 -9.84 5.63 8.50
CA SER A 47 -11.15 4.98 8.34
C SER A 47 -11.21 3.96 7.21
N THR A 48 -10.78 4.35 6.01
CA THR A 48 -10.83 3.51 4.79
C THR A 48 -9.56 3.74 4.00
N ILE A 49 -8.85 2.67 3.66
CA ILE A 49 -7.64 2.77 2.84
C ILE A 49 -7.98 3.29 1.44
N ALA A 50 -7.13 4.14 0.89
CA ALA A 50 -7.33 4.75 -0.43
C ALA A 50 -6.14 4.48 -1.35
N THR A 51 -6.30 4.77 -2.65
CA THR A 51 -5.21 4.62 -3.64
C THR A 51 -4.01 5.51 -3.32
N SER A 52 -4.19 6.59 -2.55
CA SER A 52 -3.10 7.41 -2.02
C SER A 52 -2.21 6.69 -0.99
N ASP A 53 -2.63 5.54 -0.49
CA ASP A 53 -1.91 4.72 0.50
C ASP A 53 -1.08 3.60 -0.14
N VAL A 54 -1.15 3.44 -1.46
CA VAL A 54 -0.36 2.42 -2.19
C VAL A 54 1.13 2.68 -1.96
N GLY A 55 1.83 1.63 -1.53
CA GLY A 55 3.26 1.66 -1.18
C GLY A 55 3.57 2.30 0.18
N LYS A 56 2.56 2.61 1.00
CA LYS A 56 2.71 3.24 2.31
C LYS A 56 2.35 2.29 3.45
N VAL A 57 2.78 2.66 4.66
CA VAL A 57 2.30 2.07 5.92
C VAL A 57 1.30 3.01 6.59
N ILE A 58 0.16 2.49 7.00
CA ILE A 58 -0.84 3.23 7.76
C ILE A 58 -0.65 2.89 9.23
N SER A 59 -0.40 3.91 10.05
CA SER A 59 -0.30 3.76 11.51
C SER A 59 -1.69 3.89 12.15
N LEU A 60 -2.32 2.74 12.40
CA LEU A 60 -3.70 2.66 12.88
C LEU A 60 -3.83 2.93 14.37
N SER A 61 -4.82 3.76 14.74
CA SER A 61 -5.29 3.94 16.11
C SER A 61 -6.69 3.33 16.35
N ALA A 62 -7.34 2.87 15.28
CA ALA A 62 -8.65 2.25 15.28
C ALA A 62 -8.75 1.27 14.10
N GLY A 63 -9.85 0.52 14.01
CA GLY A 63 -10.09 -0.40 12.90
C GLY A 63 -10.16 0.31 11.55
N ILE A 64 -9.80 -0.40 10.48
CA ILE A 64 -9.68 0.15 9.12
C ILE A 64 -10.55 -0.65 8.12
N THR A 65 -11.04 0.04 7.09
CA THR A 65 -11.82 -0.53 5.99
C THR A 65 -10.99 -0.74 4.73
N ILE A 66 -11.19 -1.90 4.09
CA ILE A 66 -10.68 -2.21 2.75
C ILE A 66 -11.85 -2.08 1.76
N PRO A 67 -11.87 -1.06 0.88
CA PRO A 67 -12.98 -0.85 -0.05
C PRO A 67 -12.94 -1.82 -1.23
N ASN A 68 -14.11 -2.08 -1.83
CA ASN A 68 -14.21 -2.82 -3.10
C ASN A 68 -13.86 -1.94 -4.30
N SER A 69 -13.35 -2.55 -5.36
CA SER A 69 -13.23 -1.92 -6.69
C SER A 69 -12.47 -0.59 -6.72
N THR A 70 -11.60 -0.36 -5.74
CA THR A 70 -10.83 0.88 -5.57
C THR A 70 -9.37 0.71 -5.96
N PHE A 71 -8.79 -0.47 -5.68
CA PHE A 71 -7.40 -0.81 -5.97
C PHE A 71 -7.29 -1.63 -7.25
N ALA A 72 -6.07 -1.80 -7.75
CA ALA A 72 -5.74 -2.63 -8.90
C ALA A 72 -4.80 -3.79 -8.52
N ALA A 73 -4.64 -4.73 -9.43
CA ALA A 73 -3.68 -5.81 -9.27
C ALA A 73 -2.26 -5.26 -9.08
N GLY A 74 -1.57 -5.70 -8.02
CA GLY A 74 -0.22 -5.26 -7.66
C GLY A 74 -0.16 -4.10 -6.67
N ASP A 75 -1.30 -3.49 -6.32
CA ASP A 75 -1.34 -2.50 -5.25
C ASP A 75 -1.04 -3.17 -3.90
N VAL A 76 -0.28 -2.46 -3.06
CA VAL A 76 0.13 -2.95 -1.73
C VAL A 76 -0.05 -1.84 -0.71
N VAL A 77 -0.69 -2.15 0.42
CA VAL A 77 -0.83 -1.26 1.57
C VAL A 77 -0.40 -2.00 2.84
N SER A 78 0.47 -1.40 3.63
CA SER A 78 0.86 -1.95 4.94
C SER A 78 0.08 -1.29 6.07
N LEU A 79 -0.24 -2.05 7.10
CA LEU A 79 -1.03 -1.64 8.26
C LEU A 79 -0.22 -1.94 9.52
N TYR A 80 -0.08 -0.96 10.40
CA TYR A 80 0.54 -1.13 11.72
C TYR A 80 -0.48 -0.82 12.80
N ASN A 81 -0.67 -1.74 13.74
CA ASN A 81 -1.51 -1.50 14.91
C ASN A 81 -0.74 -0.70 15.97
N ASN A 82 -0.95 0.62 16.00
CA ASN A 82 -0.36 1.50 16.99
C ASN A 82 -1.17 1.61 18.30
N THR A 83 -2.03 0.64 18.60
CA THR A 83 -2.73 0.53 19.89
C THR A 83 -2.16 -0.58 20.78
N SER A 84 -2.47 -0.51 22.08
CA SER A 84 -2.11 -1.56 23.05
C SER A 84 -3.04 -2.77 22.98
N GLY A 85 -4.19 -2.66 22.30
CA GLY A 85 -5.15 -3.73 22.10
C GLY A 85 -5.11 -4.32 20.69
N ASN A 86 -5.91 -5.36 20.47
CA ASN A 86 -6.13 -5.87 19.13
C ASN A 86 -7.06 -4.92 18.36
N LEU A 87 -6.74 -4.68 17.09
CA LEU A 87 -7.60 -3.92 16.19
C LEU A 87 -8.36 -4.86 15.28
N THR A 88 -9.64 -4.59 15.11
CA THR A 88 -10.45 -5.25 14.11
C THR A 88 -10.21 -4.57 12.77
N ILE A 89 -9.87 -5.32 11.73
CA ILE A 89 -9.99 -4.90 10.33
C ILE A 89 -11.48 -5.08 9.99
N THR A 90 -12.25 -4.05 10.33
CA THR A 90 -13.69 -4.12 10.68
C THR A 90 -14.64 -4.36 9.50
N THR A 91 -14.18 -4.29 8.25
CA THR A 91 -15.12 -4.16 7.11
C THR A 91 -14.58 -4.81 5.83
N LEU A 92 -14.06 -6.04 5.95
CA LEU A 92 -13.85 -6.90 4.77
C LEU A 92 -15.14 -7.20 3.99
N ASN A 93 -16.31 -6.90 4.54
CA ASN A 93 -17.59 -7.02 3.84
C ASN A 93 -17.66 -6.14 2.57
N GLN A 94 -16.87 -5.08 2.49
CA GLN A 94 -16.84 -4.25 1.29
C GLN A 94 -16.15 -4.97 0.13
N ILE A 95 -14.95 -5.52 0.33
CA ILE A 95 -14.22 -6.23 -0.73
C ILE A 95 -14.83 -7.61 -1.00
N ALA A 96 -15.02 -7.98 -2.28
CA ALA A 96 -15.71 -9.22 -2.63
C ALA A 96 -14.99 -10.50 -2.17
N THR A 97 -13.66 -10.51 -2.22
CA THR A 97 -12.85 -11.66 -1.84
C THR A 97 -11.60 -11.22 -1.09
N ALA A 98 -11.38 -11.80 0.08
CA ALA A 98 -10.20 -11.55 0.88
C ALA A 98 -9.71 -12.86 1.48
N TYR A 99 -8.41 -13.15 1.36
CA TYR A 99 -7.80 -14.33 1.97
C TYR A 99 -6.75 -13.91 3.00
N VAL A 100 -6.62 -14.70 4.07
CA VAL A 100 -5.39 -14.68 4.87
C VAL A 100 -4.38 -15.57 4.18
N ALA A 101 -3.12 -15.14 4.09
CA ALA A 101 -2.07 -15.91 3.42
C ALA A 101 -2.01 -17.36 3.92
N GLY A 102 -2.03 -18.32 2.98
CA GLY A 102 -2.02 -19.75 3.28
C GLY A 102 -3.38 -20.35 3.70
N ILE A 103 -4.45 -19.55 3.81
CA ILE A 103 -5.79 -20.00 4.18
C ILE A 103 -6.74 -19.85 2.99
N ASN A 104 -7.23 -20.98 2.47
CA ASN A 104 -8.16 -21.03 1.34
C ASN A 104 -9.64 -20.91 1.78
N THR A 105 -9.93 -19.93 2.62
CA THR A 105 -11.30 -19.62 3.07
C THR A 105 -11.54 -18.14 2.85
N ASN A 106 -12.53 -17.80 2.03
CA ASN A 106 -12.89 -16.40 1.77
C ASN A 106 -13.34 -15.72 3.08
N ARG A 107 -12.74 -14.57 3.38
CA ARG A 107 -13.07 -13.69 4.51
C ARG A 107 -13.69 -12.36 4.06
N GLY A 108 -13.87 -12.16 2.75
CA GLY A 108 -14.51 -10.98 2.17
C GLY A 108 -16.02 -11.13 1.94
N GLY A 109 -16.67 -10.05 1.49
CA GLY A 109 -18.07 -9.99 1.07
C GLY A 109 -19.10 -10.09 2.20
N ALA A 110 -20.37 -10.24 1.84
CA ALA A 110 -21.51 -10.25 2.77
C ALA A 110 -21.44 -11.31 3.89
N SER A 111 -20.66 -12.37 3.67
CA SER A 111 -20.43 -13.45 4.65
C SER A 111 -19.04 -13.39 5.29
N GLY A 112 -18.28 -12.32 4.99
CA GLY A 112 -16.94 -12.11 5.48
C GLY A 112 -16.89 -11.91 6.99
N SER A 113 -15.91 -12.54 7.64
CA SER A 113 -15.63 -12.32 9.05
C SER A 113 -14.56 -11.25 9.20
N ASN A 114 -14.70 -10.40 10.21
CA ASN A 114 -13.67 -9.44 10.55
C ASN A 114 -12.32 -10.14 10.83
N LEU A 115 -11.22 -9.60 10.31
CA LEU A 115 -9.89 -10.04 10.71
C LEU A 115 -9.43 -9.26 11.92
N THR A 116 -8.69 -9.91 12.81
CA THR A 116 -8.08 -9.24 13.96
C THR A 116 -6.61 -9.03 13.69
N LEU A 117 -6.14 -7.77 13.75
CA LEU A 117 -4.74 -7.40 13.76
C LEU A 117 -4.24 -7.30 15.21
N ALA A 118 -3.26 -8.13 15.57
CA ALA A 118 -2.71 -8.16 16.92
C ALA A 118 -2.14 -6.80 17.36
N THR A 119 -2.13 -6.55 18.68
CA THR A 119 -1.44 -5.38 19.28
C THR A 119 0.01 -5.27 18.80
N ARG A 120 0.44 -4.05 18.41
CA ARG A 120 1.76 -3.79 17.81
C ARG A 120 2.10 -4.65 16.58
N GLY A 121 1.12 -5.33 16.01
CA GLY A 121 1.28 -6.19 14.85
C GLY A 121 1.32 -5.41 13.55
N VAL A 122 1.88 -6.03 12.53
CA VAL A 122 1.91 -5.53 11.16
C VAL A 122 1.13 -6.48 10.26
N ALA A 123 0.37 -5.92 9.34
CA ALA A 123 -0.24 -6.66 8.25
C ALA A 123 0.03 -5.97 6.92
N THR A 124 0.15 -6.74 5.86
CA THR A 124 0.24 -6.22 4.49
C THR A 124 -0.93 -6.76 3.70
N VAL A 125 -1.62 -5.85 3.01
CA VAL A 125 -2.70 -6.14 2.07
C VAL A 125 -2.12 -6.05 0.66
N LEU A 126 -2.12 -7.16 -0.06
CA LEU A 126 -1.76 -7.26 -1.47
C LEU A 126 -3.04 -7.45 -2.29
N PHE A 127 -3.28 -6.56 -3.24
CA PHE A 127 -4.40 -6.70 -4.17
C PHE A 127 -4.00 -7.54 -5.37
N ILE A 128 -4.75 -8.61 -5.63
CA ILE A 128 -4.57 -9.49 -6.79
C ILE A 128 -5.49 -9.02 -7.93
N SER A 129 -6.61 -8.40 -7.59
CA SER A 129 -7.49 -7.71 -8.51
C SER A 129 -8.22 -6.56 -7.79
N ALA A 130 -9.10 -5.86 -8.50
CA ALA A 130 -9.91 -4.81 -7.89
C ALA A 130 -10.90 -5.32 -6.83
N THR A 131 -11.19 -6.62 -6.81
CA THR A 131 -12.17 -7.24 -5.90
C THR A 131 -11.57 -8.37 -5.08
N GLU A 132 -10.28 -8.66 -5.23
CA GLU A 132 -9.58 -9.75 -4.54
C GLU A 132 -8.29 -9.25 -3.89
N CYS A 133 -8.12 -9.53 -2.59
CA CYS A 133 -6.88 -9.27 -1.88
C CYS A 133 -6.42 -10.45 -1.02
N VAL A 134 -5.12 -10.46 -0.73
CA VAL A 134 -4.47 -11.36 0.22
C VAL A 134 -3.85 -10.53 1.34
N ILE A 135 -4.11 -10.94 2.58
CA ILE A 135 -3.65 -10.25 3.78
C ILE A 135 -2.69 -11.19 4.51
N THR A 136 -1.50 -10.70 4.83
CA THR A 136 -0.46 -11.45 5.55
C THR A 136 0.06 -10.67 6.74
N GLY A 137 0.63 -11.35 7.73
CA GLY A 137 1.20 -10.76 8.94
C GLY A 137 0.51 -11.24 10.21
N ASN A 138 0.37 -10.35 11.20
CA ASN A 138 -0.20 -10.66 12.51
C ASN A 138 -1.75 -10.61 12.50
N VAL A 139 -2.37 -11.29 11.54
CA VAL A 139 -3.83 -11.32 11.34
C VAL A 139 -4.43 -12.71 11.55
N SER A 140 -5.67 -12.78 12.05
CA SER A 140 -6.45 -14.02 12.22
C SER A 140 -7.95 -13.83 11.99
#